data_AF-A0A9W8J7W0-F1
#
_entry.id   AF-A0A9W8J7W0-F1
#
_cell.length_a   1.000
_cell.length_b   1.000
_cell.length_c   1.000
_cell.angle_alpha   90.00
_cell.angle_beta   90.00
_cell.angle_gamma   90.00
#
_symmetry.space_group_name_H-M   'P 1'
#
loop_
_entity.id
_entity.type
_entity.pdbx_description
1 polymer ?
#
loop_
_entity_poly.entity_id
_entity_poly.type
_entity_poly.pdbx_seq_one_letter_code
_entity_poly.pdbx_strand_id
1 'polypeptide(L)'
;MLGPTKKFAKTDPLVHYGRHFGRTIRMFCSFEPLLNSGATLETAIKAGRLTIDDLGDEERKEYEIFNELLRLVPELRERLWSKDANSNETLYIASMLAKGVAGARSDDNKSLKAAIIEIITPKGSVLTPALSRNIKTDRGYFHITTGKYLCPTELDWNDEATRSALRSGQIATTGDQWPIFLYESLKYNPQDPWEGFMKSNIMVLVSTVFPDLIANLFLNRQSY
;
A
#
# COMPACT_ATOMS: atom_id res chain seq x y z
N MET A 1 7.43 4.54 -44.28
CA MET A 1 8.18 5.43 -43.37
C MET A 1 7.91 5.00 -41.93
N LEU A 2 8.88 4.42 -41.23
CA LEU A 2 8.76 4.19 -39.79
C LEU A 2 9.00 5.53 -39.09
N GLY A 3 8.02 5.99 -38.30
CA GLY A 3 8.15 7.19 -37.48
C GLY A 3 9.24 7.06 -36.41
N PRO A 4 9.73 8.17 -35.84
CA PRO A 4 10.80 8.14 -34.87
C PRO A 4 10.37 7.33 -33.63
N THR A 5 11.10 6.25 -33.36
CA THR A 5 10.96 5.49 -32.13
C THR A 5 11.38 6.39 -30.96
N LYS A 6 10.42 6.71 -30.07
CA LYS A 6 10.69 7.31 -28.77
C LYS A 6 11.67 6.39 -28.04
N LYS A 7 12.96 6.74 -27.99
CA LYS A 7 13.91 6.11 -27.06
C LYS A 7 13.39 6.44 -25.67
N PHE A 8 12.75 5.48 -25.00
CA PHE A 8 12.43 5.60 -23.59
C PHE A 8 13.75 5.88 -22.86
N ALA A 9 13.85 7.03 -22.19
CA ALA A 9 14.99 7.30 -21.31
C ALA A 9 15.11 6.12 -20.34
N LYS A 10 16.27 5.47 -20.32
CA LYS A 10 16.52 4.32 -19.45
C LYS A 10 16.38 4.84 -18.02
N THR A 11 15.33 4.41 -17.34
CA THR A 11 15.02 4.84 -15.98
C THR A 11 16.13 4.34 -15.06
N ASP A 12 16.50 5.12 -14.04
CA ASP A 12 17.53 4.71 -13.08
C ASP A 12 17.16 3.34 -12.47
N PRO A 13 18.09 2.35 -12.44
CA PRO A 13 17.82 1.03 -11.87
C PRO A 13 17.27 1.05 -10.44
N LEU A 14 17.62 2.05 -9.62
CA LEU A 14 17.07 2.21 -8.28
C LEU A 14 15.55 2.38 -8.26
N VAL A 15 14.96 2.95 -9.32
CA VAL A 15 13.50 3.01 -9.47
C VAL A 15 12.92 1.60 -9.59
N HIS A 16 13.60 0.70 -10.31
CA HIS A 16 13.16 -0.69 -10.43
C HIS A 16 13.28 -1.43 -9.09
N TYR A 17 14.40 -1.26 -8.37
CA TYR A 17 14.57 -1.84 -7.04
C TYR A 17 13.57 -1.30 -6.02
N GLY A 18 13.25 -0.01 -6.07
CA GLY A 18 12.20 0.58 -5.25
C GLY A 18 10.84 -0.06 -5.50
N ARG A 19 10.51 -0.40 -6.76
CA ARG A 19 9.28 -1.14 -7.08
C ARG A 19 9.25 -2.52 -6.44
N HIS A 20 10.38 -3.23 -6.47
CA HIS A 20 10.49 -4.55 -5.84
C HIS A 20 10.37 -4.43 -4.32
N PHE A 21 11.15 -3.55 -3.70
CA PHE A 21 11.12 -3.27 -2.26
C PHE A 21 9.70 -2.99 -1.76
N GLY A 22 8.96 -2.13 -2.47
CA GLY A 22 7.59 -1.75 -2.09
C GLY A 22 6.57 -2.89 -2.13
N ARG A 23 6.86 -3.97 -2.89
CA ARG A 23 5.98 -5.14 -3.04
C ARG A 23 6.41 -6.34 -2.21
N THR A 24 7.63 -6.40 -1.71
CA THR A 24 8.13 -7.60 -1.00
C THR A 24 8.65 -7.33 0.39
N ILE A 25 9.04 -6.09 0.71
CA ILE A 25 9.65 -5.74 1.99
C ILE A 25 8.76 -4.75 2.75
N ARG A 26 8.57 -3.53 2.21
CA ARG A 26 7.77 -2.50 2.89
C ARG A 26 7.11 -1.54 1.92
N MET A 27 5.78 -1.53 1.90
CA MET A 27 4.98 -0.69 1.01
C MET A 27 5.02 0.82 1.36
N PHE A 28 5.16 1.15 2.64
CA PHE A 28 5.22 2.53 3.12
C PHE A 28 6.54 2.72 3.86
N CYS A 29 7.49 3.43 3.24
CA CYS A 29 8.84 3.57 3.75
C CYS A 29 9.37 4.98 3.52
N SER A 30 9.93 5.57 4.57
CA SER A 30 10.70 6.81 4.51
C SER A 30 12.18 6.46 4.28
N PHE A 31 12.60 6.40 3.02
CA PHE A 31 13.93 5.90 2.66
C PHE A 31 15.08 6.74 3.21
N GLU A 32 14.95 8.06 3.32
CA GLU A 32 16.04 8.89 3.82
C GLU A 32 16.36 8.58 5.30
N PRO A 33 15.39 8.60 6.24
CA PRO A 33 15.62 8.10 7.60
C PRO A 33 16.15 6.66 7.64
N LEU A 34 15.57 5.75 6.85
CA LEU A 34 15.98 4.34 6.81
C LEU A 34 17.46 4.20 6.42
N LEU A 35 17.91 4.90 5.37
CA LEU A 35 19.28 4.85 4.89
C LEU A 35 20.26 5.49 5.88
N ASN A 36 19.91 6.65 6.45
CA ASN A 36 20.78 7.38 7.37
C ASN A 36 20.95 6.64 8.71
N SER A 37 19.84 6.23 9.32
CA SER A 37 19.87 5.48 10.58
C SER A 37 20.50 4.11 10.38
N GLY A 38 20.14 3.42 9.30
CA GLY A 38 20.71 2.11 8.95
C GLY A 38 22.23 2.17 8.74
N ALA A 39 22.73 3.15 8.00
CA ALA A 39 24.18 3.31 7.79
C ALA A 39 24.93 3.67 9.08
N THR A 40 24.32 4.48 9.95
CA THR A 40 24.88 4.83 11.25
C THR A 40 25.00 3.61 12.16
N LEU A 41 23.91 2.83 12.27
CA LEU A 41 23.87 1.60 13.08
C LEU A 41 24.85 0.55 12.55
N GLU A 42 24.86 0.31 11.24
CA GLU A 42 25.79 -0.64 10.61
C GLU A 42 27.26 -0.28 10.90
N THR A 43 27.59 1.02 10.86
CA THR A 43 28.95 1.50 11.18
C THR A 43 29.30 1.27 12.64
N ALA A 44 28.38 1.57 13.56
CA ALA A 44 28.59 1.36 15.00
C ALA A 44 28.74 -0.12 15.35
N ILE A 45 27.91 -0.99 14.75
CA ILE A 45 27.95 -2.44 14.93
C ILE A 45 29.27 -3.02 14.41
N LYS A 46 29.69 -2.65 13.20
CA LYS A 46 30.98 -3.11 12.64
C LYS A 46 32.19 -2.62 13.42
N ALA A 47 32.09 -1.45 14.04
CA ALA A 47 33.13 -0.92 14.92
C ALA A 47 33.11 -1.55 16.32
N GLY A 48 32.19 -2.47 16.62
CA GLY A 48 32.04 -3.09 17.94
C GLY A 48 31.59 -2.13 19.04
N ARG A 49 31.02 -0.97 18.67
CA ARG A 49 30.51 0.04 19.63
C ARG A 49 29.08 -0.26 20.09
N LEU A 50 28.39 -1.10 19.32
CA LEU A 50 27.01 -1.50 19.53
C LEU A 50 26.85 -2.95 19.06
N THR A 51 25.91 -3.66 19.66
CA THR A 51 25.43 -4.96 19.19
C THR A 51 23.96 -4.85 18.82
N ILE A 52 23.44 -5.86 18.11
CA ILE A 52 22.01 -5.91 17.77
C ILE A 52 21.14 -6.02 19.05
N ASP A 53 21.70 -6.59 20.12
CA ASP A 53 21.02 -6.77 21.42
C ASP A 53 20.92 -5.49 22.24
N ASP A 54 21.67 -4.45 21.87
CA ASP A 54 21.57 -3.12 22.48
C ASP A 54 20.47 -2.26 21.85
N LEU A 55 19.86 -2.69 20.73
CA LEU A 55 18.83 -1.94 20.00
C LEU A 55 17.45 -2.16 20.60
N GLY A 56 16.64 -1.10 20.68
CA GLY A 56 15.21 -1.22 20.96
C GLY A 56 14.45 -1.96 19.85
N ASP A 57 13.25 -2.45 20.15
CA ASP A 57 12.46 -3.26 19.21
C ASP A 57 12.19 -2.55 17.87
N GLU A 58 11.90 -1.25 17.91
CA GLU A 58 11.64 -0.45 16.70
C GLU A 58 12.92 -0.23 15.88
N GLU A 59 14.03 0.12 16.54
CA GLU A 59 15.33 0.29 15.88
C GLU A 59 15.82 -1.01 15.25
N ARG A 60 15.63 -2.15 15.94
CA ARG A 60 15.96 -3.48 15.42
C ARG A 60 15.16 -3.78 14.15
N LYS A 61 13.84 -3.56 14.16
CA LYS A 61 12.97 -3.76 12.99
C LYS A 61 13.37 -2.87 11.81
N GLU A 62 13.62 -1.59 12.04
CA GLU A 62 14.08 -0.67 10.98
C GLU A 62 15.45 -1.09 10.44
N TYR A 63 16.36 -1.55 11.30
CA TYR A 63 17.67 -2.06 10.89
C TYR A 63 17.57 -3.36 10.08
N GLU A 64 16.62 -4.25 10.40
CA GLU A 64 16.32 -5.45 9.62
C GLU A 64 15.83 -5.08 8.21
N ILE A 65 14.89 -4.14 8.10
CA ILE A 65 14.38 -3.62 6.83
C ILE A 65 15.50 -2.98 6.00
N PHE A 66 16.39 -2.21 6.65
CA PHE A 66 17.58 -1.65 6.00
C PHE A 66 18.49 -2.76 5.45
N ASN A 67 18.73 -3.82 6.21
CA ASN A 67 19.53 -4.97 5.76
C ASN A 67 18.87 -5.71 4.58
N GLU A 68 17.55 -5.87 4.58
CA GLU A 68 16.82 -6.42 3.45
C GLU A 68 16.97 -5.55 2.19
N LEU A 69 16.91 -4.22 2.34
CA LEU A 69 17.18 -3.30 1.24
C LEU A 69 18.60 -3.47 0.68
N LEU A 70 19.61 -3.60 1.55
CA LEU A 70 20.99 -3.84 1.12
C LEU A 70 21.18 -5.17 0.38
N ARG A 71 20.43 -6.23 0.77
CA ARG A 71 20.44 -7.52 0.06
C ARG A 71 19.73 -7.43 -1.29
N LEU A 72 18.67 -6.63 -1.37
CA LEU A 72 17.86 -6.46 -2.57
C LEU A 72 18.58 -5.66 -3.66
N VAL A 73 19.32 -4.62 -3.29
CA VAL A 73 19.93 -3.68 -4.22
C VAL A 73 21.44 -3.96 -4.32
N PRO A 74 21.91 -4.53 -5.45
CA PRO A 74 23.34 -4.72 -5.68
C PRO A 74 24.08 -3.38 -5.59
N GLU A 75 25.28 -3.42 -5.02
CA GLU A 75 26.20 -2.27 -4.89
C GLU A 75 25.68 -1.11 -4.02
N LEU A 76 24.50 -1.23 -3.39
CA LEU A 76 23.97 -0.16 -2.55
C LEU A 76 24.87 0.09 -1.33
N ARG A 77 25.40 -0.99 -0.73
CA ARG A 77 26.34 -0.91 0.39
C ARG A 77 27.61 -0.17 -0.04
N GLU A 78 28.16 -0.48 -1.19
CA GLU A 78 29.35 0.16 -1.73
C GLU A 78 29.10 1.64 -2.02
N ARG A 79 27.93 1.99 -2.58
CA ARG A 79 27.55 3.39 -2.85
C ARG A 79 27.44 4.21 -1.57
N LEU A 80 26.76 3.69 -0.55
CA LEU A 80 26.54 4.39 0.72
C LEU A 80 27.82 4.63 1.53
N TRP A 81 28.83 3.77 1.37
CA TRP A 81 30.15 3.90 2.03
C TRP A 81 31.29 4.26 1.08
N SER A 82 30.98 4.67 -0.15
CA SER A 82 31.99 5.10 -1.11
C SER A 82 32.69 6.38 -0.62
N LYS A 83 33.91 6.64 -1.11
CA LYS A 83 34.64 7.87 -0.75
C LYS A 83 33.92 9.14 -1.22
N ASP A 84 33.09 9.01 -2.25
CA ASP A 84 32.28 10.09 -2.80
C ASP A 84 30.88 10.15 -2.17
N ALA A 85 30.55 9.24 -1.25
CA ALA A 85 29.28 9.22 -0.55
C ALA A 85 29.11 10.50 0.27
N ASN A 86 28.04 11.22 -0.04
CA ASN A 86 27.68 12.45 0.64
C ASN A 86 26.15 12.51 0.75
N SER A 87 25.65 13.49 1.51
CA SER A 87 24.21 13.62 1.75
C SER A 87 23.38 13.73 0.47
N ASN A 88 23.90 14.35 -0.60
CA ASN A 88 23.17 14.46 -1.87
C ASN A 88 23.03 13.11 -2.58
N GLU A 89 24.04 12.24 -2.50
CA GLU A 89 23.97 10.89 -3.05
C GLU A 89 22.94 10.03 -2.30
N THR A 90 22.95 10.08 -0.96
CA THR A 90 21.95 9.37 -0.14
C THR A 90 20.53 9.88 -0.42
N LEU A 91 20.34 11.20 -0.53
CA LEU A 91 19.07 11.81 -0.92
C LEU A 91 18.63 11.38 -2.32
N TYR A 92 19.56 11.33 -3.28
CA TYR A 92 19.28 10.86 -4.63
C TYR A 92 18.79 9.41 -4.61
N ILE A 93 19.51 8.51 -3.93
CA ILE A 93 19.16 7.10 -3.79
C ILE A 93 17.76 6.96 -3.15
N ALA A 94 17.53 7.66 -2.03
CA ALA A 94 16.24 7.68 -1.35
C ALA A 94 15.11 8.11 -2.30
N SER A 95 15.34 9.16 -3.09
CA SER A 95 14.34 9.68 -4.04
C SER A 95 14.01 8.68 -5.15
N MET A 96 15.00 7.95 -5.67
CA MET A 96 14.79 6.97 -6.74
C MET A 96 14.05 5.73 -6.22
N LEU A 97 14.41 5.24 -5.04
CA LEU A 97 13.70 4.14 -4.37
C LEU A 97 12.25 4.53 -4.06
N ALA A 98 12.03 5.72 -3.48
CA ALA A 98 10.70 6.25 -3.19
C ALA A 98 9.84 6.38 -4.44
N LYS A 99 10.43 6.88 -5.54
CA LYS A 99 9.77 6.95 -6.85
C LYS A 99 9.38 5.56 -7.36
N GLY A 100 10.23 4.57 -7.16
CA GLY A 100 9.94 3.17 -7.46
C GLY A 100 8.72 2.64 -6.70
N VAL A 101 8.74 2.74 -5.37
CA VAL A 101 7.63 2.33 -4.50
C VAL A 101 6.32 3.01 -4.88
N ALA A 102 6.35 4.34 -5.06
CA ALA A 102 5.17 5.11 -5.46
C ALA A 102 4.62 4.66 -6.83
N GLY A 103 5.51 4.38 -7.78
CA GLY A 103 5.14 3.84 -9.09
C GLY A 103 4.50 2.46 -9.02
N ALA A 104 5.06 1.54 -8.23
CA ALA A 104 4.49 0.21 -8.03
C ALA A 104 3.07 0.29 -7.45
N ARG A 105 2.89 1.09 -6.39
CA ARG A 105 1.58 1.34 -5.77
C ARG A 105 0.57 1.94 -6.74
N SER A 106 1.00 2.89 -7.57
CA SER A 106 0.13 3.51 -8.58
C SER A 106 -0.36 2.49 -9.61
N ASP A 107 0.52 1.58 -10.05
CA ASP A 107 0.17 0.51 -10.98
C ASP A 107 -0.80 -0.49 -10.33
N ASP A 108 -0.55 -0.88 -9.08
CA ASP A 108 -1.40 -1.81 -8.35
C ASP A 108 -2.79 -1.21 -8.12
N ASN A 109 -2.88 0.06 -7.71
CA ASN A 109 -4.14 0.80 -7.60
C ASN A 109 -4.88 0.92 -8.94
N LYS A 110 -4.16 1.12 -10.05
CA LYS A 110 -4.76 1.20 -11.38
C LYS A 110 -5.37 -0.14 -11.78
N SER A 111 -4.67 -1.24 -11.54
CA SER A 111 -5.14 -2.59 -11.83
C SER A 111 -6.34 -2.97 -10.95
N LEU A 112 -6.25 -2.70 -9.64
CA LEU A 112 -7.34 -2.95 -8.69
C LEU A 112 -8.61 -2.16 -9.04
N LYS A 113 -8.48 -0.90 -9.48
CA LYS A 113 -9.63 -0.08 -9.91
C LYS A 113 -10.46 -0.76 -11.00
N ALA A 114 -9.82 -1.45 -11.94
CA ALA A 114 -10.54 -2.15 -13.01
C ALA A 114 -11.10 -3.48 -12.51
N ALA A 115 -10.28 -4.25 -11.79
CA ALA A 115 -10.65 -5.57 -11.27
C ALA A 115 -11.79 -5.52 -10.26
N ILE A 116 -11.89 -4.47 -9.43
CA ILE A 116 -12.91 -4.40 -8.38
C ILE A 116 -14.33 -4.44 -8.94
N ILE A 117 -14.56 -3.91 -10.14
CA ILE A 117 -15.89 -4.00 -10.78
C ILE A 117 -16.20 -5.46 -11.10
N GLU A 118 -15.24 -6.21 -11.62
CA GLU A 118 -15.43 -7.65 -11.87
C GLU A 118 -15.66 -8.41 -10.57
N ILE A 119 -14.89 -8.10 -9.51
CA ILE A 119 -14.98 -8.74 -8.20
C ILE A 119 -16.36 -8.55 -7.55
N ILE A 120 -16.91 -7.33 -7.62
CA ILE A 120 -18.21 -7.04 -6.99
C ILE A 120 -19.42 -7.38 -7.88
N THR A 121 -19.20 -7.69 -9.17
CA THR A 121 -20.27 -8.05 -10.09
C THR A 121 -20.53 -9.56 -10.00
N PRO A 122 -21.75 -10.01 -9.65
CA PRO A 122 -22.07 -11.44 -9.65
C PRO A 122 -21.85 -12.07 -11.03
N LYS A 123 -21.34 -13.31 -11.07
CA LYS A 123 -21.05 -14.03 -12.33
C LYS A 123 -22.31 -14.11 -13.20
N GLY A 124 -22.17 -13.75 -14.49
CA GLY A 124 -23.27 -13.79 -15.46
C GLY A 124 -24.29 -12.66 -15.30
N SER A 125 -24.02 -11.65 -14.46
CA SER A 125 -24.89 -10.48 -14.26
C SER A 125 -24.18 -9.17 -14.56
N VAL A 126 -24.92 -8.07 -14.51
CA VAL A 126 -24.40 -6.71 -14.56
C VAL A 126 -24.82 -5.95 -13.31
N LEU A 127 -23.97 -5.05 -12.83
CA LEU A 127 -24.38 -4.09 -11.80
C LEU A 127 -25.49 -3.20 -12.36
N THR A 128 -26.41 -2.80 -11.48
CA THR A 128 -27.48 -1.87 -11.80
C THR A 128 -27.41 -0.70 -10.82
N PRO A 129 -27.12 0.53 -11.28
CA PRO A 129 -26.69 0.91 -12.64
C PRO A 129 -25.38 0.23 -13.11
N ALA A 130 -25.16 0.15 -14.42
CA ALA A 130 -23.91 -0.42 -14.93
C ALA A 130 -22.72 0.50 -14.62
N LEU A 131 -21.61 -0.06 -14.12
CA LEU A 131 -20.39 0.70 -13.83
C LEU A 131 -19.34 0.51 -14.93
N SER A 132 -18.84 1.62 -15.46
CA SER A 132 -17.70 1.61 -16.39
C SER A 132 -16.38 1.38 -15.66
N ARG A 133 -15.51 0.55 -16.24
CA ARG A 133 -14.16 0.26 -15.72
C ARG A 133 -13.25 1.49 -15.63
N ASN A 134 -13.50 2.51 -16.45
CA ASN A 134 -12.62 3.67 -16.56
C ASN A 134 -13.19 4.92 -15.87
N ILE A 135 -14.50 5.00 -15.66
CA ILE A 135 -15.17 6.16 -15.04
C ILE A 135 -15.27 5.95 -13.52
N LYS A 136 -14.97 7.01 -12.75
CA LYS A 136 -14.98 6.99 -11.27
C LYS A 136 -16.15 7.77 -10.66
N THR A 137 -16.72 8.73 -11.38
CA THR A 137 -17.74 9.66 -10.89
C THR A 137 -18.95 8.94 -10.31
N ASP A 138 -19.29 7.80 -10.92
CA ASP A 138 -20.50 7.06 -10.59
C ASP A 138 -20.20 5.93 -9.58
N ARG A 139 -19.04 5.94 -8.92
CA ARG A 139 -18.66 4.93 -7.91
C ARG A 139 -18.77 5.52 -6.51
N GLY A 140 -18.39 4.72 -5.51
CA GLY A 140 -18.43 5.16 -4.12
C GLY A 140 -19.87 5.29 -3.66
N TYR A 141 -20.17 6.36 -2.91
CA TYR A 141 -21.51 6.65 -2.41
C TYR A 141 -22.53 7.03 -3.52
N PHE A 142 -22.08 7.37 -4.73
CA PHE A 142 -22.95 7.71 -5.86
C PHE A 142 -23.64 6.50 -6.51
N HIS A 143 -23.25 5.28 -6.14
CA HIS A 143 -23.84 4.06 -6.69
C HIS A 143 -24.29 3.10 -5.60
N ILE A 144 -25.45 2.47 -5.80
CA ILE A 144 -26.15 1.72 -4.76
C ILE A 144 -25.31 0.56 -4.22
N THR A 145 -24.65 -0.20 -5.08
CA THR A 145 -23.83 -1.36 -4.69
C THR A 145 -22.52 -0.95 -4.02
N THR A 146 -21.73 -0.05 -4.63
CA THR A 146 -20.44 0.37 -4.06
C THR A 146 -20.61 1.18 -2.80
N GLY A 147 -21.67 1.99 -2.72
CA GLY A 147 -22.00 2.76 -1.52
C GLY A 147 -22.40 1.84 -0.38
N LYS A 148 -23.19 0.78 -0.65
CA LYS A 148 -23.50 -0.25 0.35
C LYS A 148 -22.24 -0.86 0.94
N TYR A 149 -21.27 -1.22 0.10
CA TYR A 149 -20.01 -1.82 0.56
C TYR A 149 -19.16 -0.84 1.39
N LEU A 150 -19.13 0.44 1.00
CA LEU A 150 -18.31 1.45 1.66
C LEU A 150 -18.98 2.11 2.87
N CYS A 151 -20.27 1.86 3.09
CA CYS A 151 -20.99 2.43 4.21
C CYS A 151 -20.28 2.06 5.53
N PRO A 152 -19.97 3.06 6.38
CA PRO A 152 -19.46 2.81 7.73
C PRO A 152 -20.35 1.84 8.50
N THR A 153 -19.74 1.06 9.38
CA THR A 153 -20.41 0.08 10.25
C THR A 153 -21.43 0.71 11.21
N GLU A 154 -21.28 1.99 11.52
CA GLU A 154 -22.14 2.74 12.42
C GLU A 154 -23.38 3.34 11.73
N LEU A 155 -23.45 3.24 10.40
CA LEU A 155 -24.49 3.87 9.58
C LEU A 155 -25.32 2.82 8.83
N ASP A 156 -26.61 3.09 8.64
CA ASP A 156 -27.49 2.22 7.85
C ASP A 156 -27.58 2.71 6.41
N TRP A 157 -26.98 1.96 5.49
CA TRP A 157 -27.08 2.26 4.06
C TRP A 157 -28.52 2.23 3.52
N ASN A 158 -29.46 1.54 4.18
CA ASN A 158 -30.85 1.49 3.73
C ASN A 158 -31.61 2.79 4.02
N ASP A 159 -31.12 3.62 4.94
CA ASP A 159 -31.64 4.96 5.21
C ASP A 159 -31.25 5.96 4.10
N GLU A 160 -32.24 6.61 3.50
CA GLU A 160 -32.02 7.60 2.43
C GLU A 160 -31.33 8.87 2.94
N ALA A 161 -31.56 9.25 4.19
CA ALA A 161 -30.89 10.42 4.78
C ALA A 161 -29.39 10.16 4.90
N THR A 162 -29.01 8.98 5.41
CA THR A 162 -27.63 8.49 5.44
C THR A 162 -26.99 8.47 4.05
N ARG A 163 -27.66 7.88 3.04
CA ARG A 163 -27.15 7.87 1.66
C ARG A 163 -26.91 9.28 1.11
N SER A 164 -27.87 10.18 1.33
CA SER A 164 -27.80 11.55 0.84
C SER A 164 -26.68 12.34 1.51
N ALA A 165 -26.51 12.20 2.83
CA ALA A 165 -25.47 12.87 3.59
C ALA A 165 -24.06 12.37 3.26
N LEU A 166 -23.90 11.07 2.98
CA LEU A 166 -22.63 10.50 2.49
C LEU A 166 -22.31 10.97 1.07
N ARG A 167 -23.31 11.05 0.17
CA ARG A 167 -23.11 11.54 -1.21
C ARG A 167 -22.77 13.03 -1.26
N SER A 168 -23.39 13.84 -0.43
CA SER A 168 -23.13 15.29 -0.38
C SER A 168 -21.83 15.64 0.34
N GLY A 169 -21.27 14.69 1.10
CA GLY A 169 -20.11 14.93 1.97
C GLY A 169 -20.46 15.63 3.29
N GLN A 170 -21.75 15.75 3.63
CA GLN A 170 -22.19 16.24 4.93
C GLN A 170 -21.74 15.31 6.06
N ILE A 171 -21.74 14.00 5.80
CA ILE A 171 -21.04 13.02 6.63
C ILE A 171 -19.70 12.74 5.96
N ALA A 172 -18.62 13.19 6.60
CA ALA A 172 -17.26 12.83 6.20
C ALA A 172 -16.85 11.57 6.96
N THR A 173 -16.67 10.46 6.24
CA THR A 173 -16.19 9.22 6.84
C THR A 173 -14.72 9.33 7.17
N THR A 174 -14.36 9.11 8.43
CA THR A 174 -13.00 9.19 8.94
C THR A 174 -12.29 7.82 8.86
N GLY A 175 -10.96 7.80 8.99
CA GLY A 175 -10.15 6.57 8.79
C GLY A 175 -10.32 5.49 9.87
N ASP A 176 -10.89 5.86 11.01
CA ASP A 176 -11.31 5.00 12.12
C ASP A 176 -12.67 4.33 11.88
N GLN A 177 -13.49 4.86 10.97
CA GLN A 177 -14.76 4.24 10.61
C GLN A 177 -14.54 3.17 9.54
N TRP A 178 -14.82 1.92 9.90
CA TRP A 178 -14.59 0.81 9.01
C TRP A 178 -15.77 0.61 8.04
N PRO A 179 -15.51 0.41 6.75
CA PRO A 179 -16.56 0.10 5.80
C PRO A 179 -17.06 -1.34 5.98
N ILE A 180 -18.36 -1.55 5.83
CA ILE A 180 -19.00 -2.85 6.06
C ILE A 180 -18.46 -3.98 5.17
N PHE A 181 -17.86 -3.67 4.00
CA PHE A 181 -17.24 -4.68 3.14
C PHE A 181 -16.06 -5.41 3.78
N LEU A 182 -15.48 -4.93 4.88
CA LEU A 182 -14.43 -5.67 5.57
C LEU A 182 -14.99 -6.92 6.27
N TYR A 183 -16.28 -6.92 6.59
CA TYR A 183 -16.88 -7.93 7.44
C TYR A 183 -17.50 -9.10 6.67
N GLU A 184 -17.38 -10.30 7.25
CA GLU A 184 -18.05 -11.50 6.77
C GLU A 184 -19.56 -11.25 6.58
N SER A 185 -20.08 -11.69 5.44
CA SER A 185 -21.50 -11.49 5.08
C SER A 185 -22.01 -10.05 5.18
N LEU A 186 -21.12 -9.04 5.21
CA LEU A 186 -21.44 -7.62 5.42
C LEU A 186 -22.17 -7.38 6.75
N LYS A 187 -21.77 -8.06 7.82
CA LYS A 187 -22.37 -7.93 9.16
C LYS A 187 -21.32 -7.52 10.18
N TYR A 188 -21.57 -6.40 10.85
CA TYR A 188 -20.76 -5.92 11.95
C TYR A 188 -21.38 -6.31 13.29
N ASN A 189 -20.56 -6.85 14.20
CA ASN A 189 -20.96 -7.08 15.58
C ASN A 189 -20.39 -5.97 16.48
N PRO A 190 -21.21 -5.07 17.04
CA PRO A 190 -20.72 -4.02 17.94
C PRO A 190 -20.25 -4.55 19.30
N GLN A 191 -20.65 -5.77 19.71
CA GLN A 191 -20.17 -6.41 20.94
C GLN A 191 -18.80 -7.08 20.74
N ASP A 192 -18.47 -7.49 19.52
CA ASP A 192 -17.16 -8.02 19.14
C ASP A 192 -16.75 -7.50 17.75
N PRO A 193 -16.11 -6.32 17.68
CA PRO A 193 -15.71 -5.71 16.41
C PRO A 193 -14.71 -6.53 15.57
N TRP A 194 -14.09 -7.56 16.16
CA TRP A 194 -13.16 -8.43 15.44
C TRP A 194 -13.87 -9.63 14.80
N GLU A 195 -15.11 -9.92 15.21
CA GLU A 195 -15.92 -10.96 14.60
C GLU A 195 -16.12 -10.66 13.11
N GLY A 196 -15.80 -11.63 12.25
CA GLY A 196 -15.95 -11.47 10.80
C GLY A 196 -15.00 -10.45 10.14
N PHE A 197 -14.12 -9.77 10.89
CA PHE A 197 -13.28 -8.72 10.35
C PHE A 197 -12.28 -9.24 9.30
N MET A 198 -12.19 -8.54 8.17
CA MET A 198 -11.41 -8.90 6.96
C MET A 198 -11.79 -10.24 6.32
N LYS A 199 -12.97 -10.80 6.62
CA LYS A 199 -13.43 -12.12 6.12
C LYS A 199 -14.53 -12.04 5.07
N SER A 200 -14.81 -10.86 4.50
CA SER A 200 -15.78 -10.78 3.42
C SER A 200 -15.32 -11.47 2.13
N ASN A 201 -16.27 -11.87 1.30
CA ASN A 201 -15.97 -12.45 -0.02
C ASN A 201 -15.12 -11.52 -0.90
N ILE A 202 -15.29 -10.20 -0.78
CA ILE A 202 -14.49 -9.22 -1.52
C ILE A 202 -13.04 -9.29 -1.08
N MET A 203 -12.78 -9.36 0.23
CA MET A 203 -11.43 -9.43 0.77
C MET A 203 -10.70 -10.70 0.32
N VAL A 204 -11.38 -11.85 0.36
CA VAL A 204 -10.85 -13.15 -0.10
C VAL A 204 -10.54 -13.14 -1.60
N LEU A 205 -11.40 -12.53 -2.42
CA LEU A 205 -11.17 -12.42 -3.86
C LEU A 205 -10.02 -11.46 -4.16
N VAL A 206 -9.95 -10.30 -3.50
CA VAL A 206 -8.86 -9.34 -3.68
C VAL A 206 -7.52 -9.97 -3.28
N SER A 207 -7.44 -10.72 -2.17
CA SER A 207 -6.20 -11.40 -1.77
C SER A 207 -5.76 -12.48 -2.74
N THR A 208 -6.71 -13.11 -3.45
CA THR A 208 -6.41 -14.12 -4.47
C THR A 208 -5.89 -13.47 -5.76
N VAL A 209 -6.45 -12.33 -6.16
CA VAL A 209 -6.09 -11.63 -7.40
C VAL A 209 -4.86 -10.72 -7.22
N PHE A 210 -4.66 -10.18 -6.02
CA PHE A 210 -3.59 -9.24 -5.68
C PHE A 210 -2.86 -9.65 -4.38
N PRO A 211 -2.15 -10.79 -4.37
CA PRO A 211 -1.52 -11.31 -3.15
C PRO A 211 -0.52 -10.33 -2.54
N ASP A 212 0.30 -9.67 -3.37
CA ASP A 212 1.33 -8.74 -2.91
C ASP A 212 0.76 -7.48 -2.27
N LEU A 213 -0.43 -7.03 -2.69
CA LEU A 213 -1.08 -5.84 -2.14
C LEU A 213 -1.53 -6.10 -0.69
N ILE A 214 -2.04 -7.30 -0.44
CA ILE A 214 -2.62 -7.68 0.85
C ILE A 214 -1.53 -8.12 1.84
N ALA A 215 -0.54 -8.89 1.40
CA ALA A 215 0.54 -9.37 2.27
C ALA A 215 1.29 -8.22 2.98
N ASN A 216 1.59 -7.15 2.25
CA ASN A 216 2.28 -5.98 2.80
C ASN A 216 1.40 -5.12 3.74
N LEU A 217 0.07 -5.19 3.64
CA LEU A 217 -0.83 -4.54 4.60
C LEU A 217 -0.89 -5.30 5.94
N PHE A 218 -0.65 -6.61 5.92
CA PHE A 218 -0.73 -7.47 7.10
C PHE A 218 0.60 -7.64 7.84
N LEU A 219 1.74 -7.60 7.15
CA LEU A 219 3.06 -7.68 7.80
C LEU A 219 3.38 -6.46 8.70
N ASN A 220 2.65 -5.36 8.53
CA ASN A 220 2.77 -4.17 9.37
C ASN A 220 1.91 -4.19 10.66
N ARG A 221 1.14 -5.26 10.93
CA ARG A 221 0.21 -5.32 12.09
C ARG A 221 0.74 -6.00 13.36
N GLN A 222 2.00 -6.42 13.43
CA GLN A 222 2.60 -6.95 14.67
C GLN A 222 3.09 -5.85 15.63
N SER A 223 2.62 -4.60 15.48
CA SER A 223 3.12 -3.46 16.27
C SER A 223 2.03 -2.43 16.63
N TYR A 224 0.87 -2.91 17.10
CA TYR A 224 -0.07 -2.11 17.91
C TYR A 224 -0.67 -2.99 19.00
#